data_AF-A0A9Q0RY51-F1
#
_entry.id   AF-A0A9Q0RY51-F1
#
_cell.length_a   1.000
_cell.length_b   1.000
_cell.length_c   1.000
_cell.angle_alpha   90.00
_cell.angle_beta   90.00
_cell.angle_gamma   90.00
#
_symmetry.space_group_name_H-M   'P 1'
#
loop_
_entity.id
_entity.type
_entity.pdbx_description
1 polymer ?
#
loop_
_entity_poly.entity_id
_entity_poly.type
_entity_poly.pdbx_seq_one_letter_code
_entity_poly.pdbx_strand_id
1 'polypeptide(L)'
;MGRKNKPRLIPEQDKRICGSICLCQLTIVLSCVSIVYLSVAIYLPSYKAFQSGFEATPVMCQTINTTIANNCPWASCGEWCLTKTGGFCTQIHSTVRRNGTDIQLENCTRIATTACPQVKPEAIKKFNCNNGTECAVLSGVFNCSLGRFLESFANCALNVFLLTPGHCKNMSELYLCHHKADGGVVIDAEKDNLKLNGFFECVNSKCTKIKKPFSCDRYCPKITTAVNVLIMQDDNLVSAECDVGFAYNEARGKESGVRLATPKKVWDETMGVLLTSCHDVIKDGDKLRATDCLNGTLLKQSELPHPFMNFTQFWKIYENSNEVLDPNEIFLPKQSSVTIYNSSKLFINLEGCVNTLRGECNEFVAMYGRDGDNNTAQSRFQCYYNKHNSAFVVLRFDLNKTWRELLIAVCVPVSLFVISFIALCIITKSVKVGDDSKMRCKYCAGETSDVEDNNFASKSNHNINCPMESHEPCLPPSDQPSAPIDSLPTNEDQQFQCSTKSLKLSPCTETTEKSLSVSATFELKETDNRPLVEF
;
A
#
# COMPACT_ATOMS: atom_id res chain seq x y z
N MET A 1 -47.67 -69.34 -11.49
CA MET A 1 -46.65 -68.90 -12.48
C MET A 1 -45.57 -68.12 -11.75
N GLY A 2 -44.30 -68.56 -11.79
CA GLY A 2 -43.19 -67.82 -11.18
C GLY A 2 -42.27 -67.20 -12.23
N ARG A 3 -42.28 -65.87 -12.37
CA ARG A 3 -41.28 -65.17 -13.19
C ARG A 3 -39.93 -65.19 -12.47
N LYS A 4 -39.00 -66.06 -12.90
CA LYS A 4 -37.60 -66.03 -12.45
C LYS A 4 -36.95 -64.74 -12.94
N ASN A 5 -36.74 -63.77 -12.04
CA ASN A 5 -35.88 -62.62 -12.31
C ASN A 5 -34.45 -63.14 -12.52
N LYS A 6 -33.97 -63.14 -13.77
CA LYS A 6 -32.54 -63.31 -14.03
C LYS A 6 -31.79 -62.13 -13.42
N PRO A 7 -30.72 -62.33 -12.62
CA PRO A 7 -29.88 -61.23 -12.22
C PRO A 7 -29.27 -60.58 -13.47
N ARG A 8 -29.16 -59.25 -13.48
CA ARG A 8 -28.48 -58.52 -14.55
C ARG A 8 -26.97 -58.77 -14.41
N LEU A 9 -26.40 -59.65 -15.23
CA LEU A 9 -24.96 -59.67 -15.42
C LEU A 9 -24.57 -58.33 -16.06
N ILE A 10 -23.87 -57.49 -15.30
CA ILE A 10 -23.18 -56.33 -15.84
C ILE A 10 -21.91 -56.90 -16.52
N PRO A 11 -21.74 -56.78 -17.85
CA PRO A 11 -20.53 -57.25 -18.49
C PRO A 11 -19.34 -56.41 -18.01
N GLU A 12 -18.19 -57.05 -17.79
CA GLU A 12 -16.97 -56.30 -17.48
C GLU A 12 -16.62 -55.39 -18.66
N GLN A 13 -16.59 -54.08 -18.39
CA GLN A 13 -16.30 -53.02 -19.36
C GLN A 13 -14.81 -52.72 -19.39
N ASP A 14 -14.31 -52.28 -20.54
CA ASP A 14 -12.94 -51.79 -20.66
C ASP A 14 -12.78 -50.50 -19.84
N LYS A 15 -12.05 -50.63 -18.72
CA LYS A 15 -11.73 -49.55 -17.78
C LYS A 15 -10.94 -48.41 -18.45
N ARG A 16 -10.18 -48.68 -19.52
CA ARG A 16 -9.44 -47.67 -20.28
C ARG A 16 -10.38 -46.82 -21.14
N ILE A 17 -11.29 -47.44 -21.88
CA ILE A 17 -12.29 -46.72 -22.70
C ILE A 17 -13.23 -45.92 -21.80
N CYS A 18 -13.76 -46.53 -20.73
CA CYS A 18 -14.65 -45.86 -19.79
C CYS A 18 -13.95 -44.69 -19.06
N GLY A 19 -12.72 -44.90 -18.60
CA GLY A 19 -11.89 -43.86 -17.99
C GLY A 19 -11.57 -42.70 -18.93
N SER A 20 -11.24 -42.98 -20.19
CA SER A 20 -10.98 -41.94 -21.20
C SER A 20 -12.22 -41.10 -21.51
N ILE A 21 -13.40 -41.73 -21.62
CA ILE A 21 -14.67 -41.01 -21.82
C ILE A 21 -14.96 -40.12 -20.61
N CYS A 22 -14.84 -40.66 -19.39
CA CYS A 22 -15.07 -39.93 -18.15
C CYS A 22 -14.13 -38.72 -18.01
N LEU A 23 -12.83 -38.88 -18.29
CA LEU A 23 -11.84 -37.81 -18.23
C LEU A 23 -12.12 -36.71 -19.26
N CYS A 24 -12.44 -37.06 -20.51
CA CYS A 24 -12.77 -36.07 -21.54
C CYS A 24 -14.08 -35.33 -21.23
N GLN A 25 -15.10 -36.01 -20.69
CA GLN A 25 -16.34 -35.39 -20.23
C GLN A 25 -16.08 -34.43 -19.05
N LEU A 26 -15.30 -34.84 -18.05
CA LEU A 26 -14.92 -34.01 -16.92
C LEU A 26 -14.14 -32.77 -17.37
N THR A 27 -13.19 -32.93 -18.29
CA THR A 27 -12.38 -31.82 -18.82
C THR A 27 -13.25 -30.81 -19.59
N ILE A 28 -14.25 -31.25 -20.35
CA ILE A 28 -15.22 -30.34 -20.98
C ILE A 28 -16.02 -29.58 -19.93
N VAL A 29 -16.59 -30.25 -18.93
CA VAL A 29 -17.40 -29.60 -17.87
C VAL A 29 -16.56 -28.57 -17.11
N LEU A 30 -15.35 -28.94 -16.68
CA LEU A 30 -14.43 -28.02 -15.98
C LEU A 30 -14.00 -26.84 -16.88
N SER A 31 -13.79 -27.07 -18.18
CA SER A 31 -13.44 -25.99 -19.12
C SER A 31 -14.59 -25.01 -19.32
N CYS A 32 -15.83 -25.50 -19.50
CA CYS A 32 -17.02 -24.66 -19.57
C CYS A 32 -17.21 -23.80 -18.32
N VAL A 33 -17.10 -24.42 -17.13
CA VAL A 33 -17.19 -23.72 -15.85
C VAL A 33 -16.09 -22.66 -15.72
N SER A 34 -14.85 -23.01 -16.08
CA SER A 34 -13.71 -22.08 -16.08
C SER A 34 -13.95 -20.87 -16.98
N ILE A 35 -14.45 -21.06 -18.21
CA ILE A 35 -14.76 -19.97 -19.14
C ILE A 35 -15.78 -18.99 -18.53
N VAL A 36 -16.83 -19.48 -17.87
CA VAL A 36 -17.84 -18.63 -17.23
C VAL A 36 -17.25 -17.81 -16.07
N TYR A 37 -16.49 -18.44 -15.16
CA TYR A 37 -15.88 -17.72 -14.04
C TYR A 37 -14.81 -16.72 -14.49
N LEU A 38 -13.93 -17.10 -15.42
CA LEU A 38 -12.85 -16.24 -15.93
C LEU A 38 -13.39 -15.07 -16.77
N SER A 39 -14.59 -15.20 -17.35
CA SER A 39 -15.28 -14.10 -18.03
C SER A 39 -15.62 -12.94 -17.07
N VAL A 40 -16.06 -13.26 -15.84
CA VAL A 40 -16.34 -12.25 -14.81
C VAL A 40 -15.05 -11.80 -14.12
N ALA A 41 -14.17 -12.74 -13.77
CA ALA A 41 -12.99 -12.47 -12.95
C ALA A 41 -11.82 -11.80 -13.70
N ILE A 42 -11.68 -12.03 -15.02
CA ILE A 42 -10.52 -11.55 -15.81
C ILE A 42 -10.97 -10.77 -17.06
N TYR A 43 -11.90 -11.28 -17.87
CA TYR A 43 -12.30 -10.58 -19.10
C TYR A 43 -12.95 -9.22 -18.81
N LEU A 44 -13.93 -9.15 -17.90
CA LEU A 44 -14.61 -7.91 -17.56
C LEU A 44 -13.66 -6.80 -17.03
N PRO A 45 -12.79 -7.03 -16.02
CA PRO A 45 -11.84 -6.01 -15.58
C PRO A 45 -10.77 -5.69 -16.64
N SER A 46 -10.33 -6.67 -17.45
CA SER A 46 -9.38 -6.39 -18.55
C SER A 46 -10.01 -5.51 -19.63
N TYR A 47 -11.26 -5.77 -20.00
CA TYR A 47 -12.02 -4.95 -20.95
C TYR A 47 -12.17 -3.50 -20.46
N LYS A 48 -12.50 -3.30 -19.16
CA LYS A 48 -12.47 -1.97 -18.52
C LYS A 48 -11.09 -1.32 -18.66
N ALA A 49 -10.01 -2.07 -18.41
CA ALA A 49 -8.64 -1.55 -18.49
C ALA A 49 -8.26 -1.09 -19.90
N PHE A 50 -8.60 -1.86 -20.94
CA PHE A 50 -8.35 -1.47 -22.33
C PHE A 50 -9.19 -0.26 -22.77
N GLN A 51 -10.44 -0.12 -22.29
CA GLN A 51 -11.28 1.04 -22.58
C GLN A 51 -11.02 2.25 -21.67
N SER A 52 -10.17 2.13 -20.66
CA SER A 52 -9.93 3.19 -19.65
C SER A 52 -9.25 4.44 -20.21
N GLY A 53 -8.54 4.34 -21.34
CA GLY A 53 -7.81 5.44 -21.97
C GLY A 53 -6.60 5.95 -21.18
N PHE A 54 -6.08 5.16 -20.23
CA PHE A 54 -4.89 5.48 -19.45
C PHE A 54 -3.61 5.27 -20.28
N GLU A 55 -2.65 6.19 -20.12
CA GLU A 55 -1.34 6.08 -20.75
C GLU A 55 -0.55 4.90 -20.14
N ALA A 56 0.13 4.11 -20.98
CA ALA A 56 0.94 2.96 -20.52
C ALA A 56 2.29 3.37 -19.89
N THR A 57 2.77 4.59 -20.13
CA THR A 57 3.96 5.15 -19.48
C THR A 57 3.56 5.90 -18.21
N PRO A 58 4.14 5.60 -17.03
CA PRO A 58 3.86 6.36 -15.82
C PRO A 58 4.37 7.80 -15.93
N VAL A 59 3.79 8.67 -15.12
CA VAL A 59 4.21 10.05 -14.87
C VAL A 59 4.32 10.27 -13.37
N MET A 60 4.84 11.41 -12.93
CA MET A 60 4.98 11.69 -11.49
C MET A 60 3.70 12.33 -10.94
N CYS A 61 3.10 11.67 -9.96
CA CYS A 61 2.10 12.25 -9.09
C CYS A 61 2.75 12.81 -7.82
N GLN A 62 2.12 13.83 -7.25
CA GLN A 62 2.51 14.41 -5.97
C GLN A 62 1.25 14.71 -5.15
N THR A 63 1.15 14.17 -3.93
CA THR A 63 -0.04 14.35 -3.08
C THR A 63 -0.14 15.78 -2.55
N ILE A 64 -1.33 16.38 -2.69
CA ILE A 64 -1.60 17.79 -2.35
C ILE A 64 -2.55 17.98 -1.17
N ASN A 65 -3.33 16.96 -0.82
CA ASN A 65 -4.32 17.00 0.26
C ASN A 65 -4.80 15.58 0.58
N THR A 66 -4.71 15.16 1.85
CA THR A 66 -5.25 13.90 2.35
C THR A 66 -6.31 14.15 3.42
N THR A 67 -7.58 13.90 3.08
CA THR A 67 -8.68 14.02 4.06
C THR A 67 -9.19 12.66 4.52
N ILE A 68 -9.68 12.60 5.75
CA ILE A 68 -10.45 11.46 6.28
C ILE A 68 -11.90 11.92 6.44
N ALA A 69 -12.84 11.24 5.78
CA ALA A 69 -14.25 11.60 5.74
C ALA A 69 -15.14 10.47 6.28
N ASN A 70 -16.22 10.82 6.98
CA ASN A 70 -17.07 9.87 7.72
C ASN A 70 -18.25 9.28 6.91
N ASN A 71 -18.50 9.81 5.71
CA ASN A 71 -19.58 9.36 4.83
C ASN A 71 -19.15 9.63 3.38
N CYS A 72 -18.72 8.59 2.68
CA CYS A 72 -17.82 8.73 1.53
C CYS A 72 -18.50 8.48 0.17
N PRO A 73 -18.52 9.45 -0.75
CA PRO A 73 -18.90 9.21 -2.14
C PRO A 73 -17.83 8.42 -2.93
N TRP A 74 -16.59 8.41 -2.46
CA TRP A 74 -15.46 7.62 -2.98
C TRP A 74 -14.37 7.49 -1.89
N ALA A 75 -13.44 6.55 -2.07
CA ALA A 75 -12.26 6.35 -1.23
C ALA A 75 -11.03 6.07 -2.12
N SER A 76 -9.82 6.43 -1.69
CA SER A 76 -8.59 6.17 -2.49
C SER A 76 -8.18 4.69 -2.50
N CYS A 77 -8.47 3.98 -1.41
CA CYS A 77 -8.32 2.54 -1.28
C CYS A 77 -9.39 2.02 -0.31
N GLY A 78 -10.14 1.01 -0.71
CA GLY A 78 -11.04 0.25 0.15
C GLY A 78 -10.68 -1.24 0.16
N GLU A 79 -10.69 -1.87 1.34
CA GLU A 79 -10.62 -3.33 1.43
C GLU A 79 -12.02 -3.93 1.17
N TRP A 80 -12.08 -5.07 0.48
CA TRP A 80 -13.27 -5.75 -0.06
C TRP A 80 -14.08 -4.97 -1.11
N CYS A 81 -13.77 -5.16 -2.39
CA CYS A 81 -14.46 -4.52 -3.52
C CYS A 81 -15.98 -4.84 -3.63
N LEU A 82 -16.46 -5.91 -3.00
CA LEU A 82 -17.87 -6.32 -3.04
C LEU A 82 -18.77 -5.46 -2.11
N THR A 83 -18.18 -4.76 -1.15
CA THR A 83 -18.88 -3.92 -0.18
C THR A 83 -18.49 -2.47 -0.34
N LYS A 84 -19.45 -1.54 -0.29
CA LYS A 84 -19.12 -0.11 -0.13
C LYS A 84 -18.44 0.08 1.22
N THR A 85 -17.25 0.67 1.23
CA THR A 85 -16.54 1.08 2.46
C THR A 85 -17.41 2.02 3.28
N GLY A 86 -17.95 1.54 4.40
CA GLY A 86 -18.72 2.32 5.35
C GLY A 86 -17.85 2.97 6.42
N GLY A 87 -18.31 4.07 7.00
CA GLY A 87 -17.60 4.80 8.04
C GLY A 87 -16.50 5.70 7.50
N PHE A 88 -15.32 5.66 8.13
CA PHE A 88 -14.19 6.53 7.79
C PHE A 88 -13.47 6.02 6.55
N CYS A 89 -13.33 6.86 5.52
CA CYS A 89 -12.45 6.59 4.38
C CYS A 89 -11.43 7.71 4.19
N THR A 90 -10.29 7.37 3.58
CA THR A 90 -9.27 8.35 3.18
C THR A 90 -9.46 8.75 1.72
N GLN A 91 -9.43 10.06 1.47
CA GLN A 91 -9.54 10.68 0.15
C GLN A 91 -8.25 11.48 -0.13
N ILE A 92 -7.36 10.89 -0.90
CA ILE A 92 -6.10 11.48 -1.34
C ILE A 92 -6.32 12.17 -2.69
N HIS A 93 -5.96 13.46 -2.77
CA HIS A 93 -5.83 14.18 -4.03
C HIS A 93 -4.36 14.35 -4.37
N SER A 94 -4.02 14.19 -5.65
CA SER A 94 -2.67 14.39 -6.16
C SER A 94 -2.69 15.31 -7.37
N THR A 95 -1.66 16.14 -7.50
CA THR A 95 -1.34 16.80 -8.78
C THR A 95 -0.57 15.82 -9.67
N VAL A 96 -0.76 15.94 -10.98
CA VAL A 96 -0.20 15.04 -12.00
C VAL A 96 0.74 15.88 -12.87
N ARG A 97 2.02 15.50 -12.96
CA ARG A 97 3.04 16.25 -13.70
C ARG A 97 3.96 15.34 -14.50
N ARG A 98 4.68 15.94 -15.45
CA ARG A 98 5.84 15.30 -16.09
C ARG A 98 7.01 15.18 -15.13
N ASN A 99 7.94 14.29 -15.50
CA ASN A 99 9.22 14.17 -14.82
C ASN A 99 10.03 15.44 -15.06
N GLY A 100 10.78 15.88 -14.05
CA GLY A 100 11.75 16.96 -14.13
C GLY A 100 13.06 16.53 -14.78
N THR A 101 14.16 17.18 -14.40
CA THR A 101 15.49 16.94 -14.97
C THR A 101 16.28 15.95 -14.13
N ASP A 102 16.86 14.93 -14.76
CA ASP A 102 17.94 14.10 -14.23
C ASP A 102 19.25 14.89 -14.31
N ILE A 103 19.91 15.08 -13.16
CA ILE A 103 21.21 15.77 -13.08
C ILE A 103 22.31 14.86 -12.50
N GLN A 104 23.55 15.17 -12.85
CA GLN A 104 24.75 14.67 -12.19
C GLN A 104 25.67 15.83 -11.87
N LEU A 105 26.06 15.93 -10.60
CA LEU A 105 27.08 16.83 -10.11
C LEU A 105 28.39 16.04 -9.95
N GLU A 106 29.52 16.66 -10.30
CA GLU A 106 30.82 16.00 -10.30
C GLU A 106 31.84 16.71 -9.40
N ASN A 107 32.88 15.96 -8.96
CA ASN A 107 33.89 16.40 -8.00
C ASN A 107 33.31 16.89 -6.65
N CYS A 108 32.19 16.31 -6.22
CA CYS A 108 31.48 16.65 -4.99
C CYS A 108 32.22 16.19 -3.72
N THR A 109 32.70 17.16 -2.95
CA THR A 109 33.23 16.99 -1.60
C THR A 109 32.20 17.40 -0.53
N ARG A 110 32.55 17.22 0.76
CA ARG A 110 31.73 17.54 1.96
C ARG A 110 30.30 17.00 2.00
N ILE A 111 29.94 16.03 1.15
CA ILE A 111 28.58 15.50 1.03
C ILE A 111 28.04 15.05 2.39
N ALA A 112 26.98 15.72 2.86
CA ALA A 112 26.30 15.43 4.12
C ALA A 112 24.77 15.50 3.93
N THR A 113 24.07 14.44 4.37
CA THR A 113 22.61 14.35 4.33
C THR A 113 22.01 14.65 5.70
N THR A 114 21.16 15.67 5.79
CA THR A 114 20.45 16.06 7.01
C THR A 114 18.98 15.70 6.90
N ALA A 115 18.49 14.81 7.77
CA ALA A 115 17.09 14.39 7.79
C ALA A 115 16.28 15.19 8.83
N CYS A 116 15.03 15.59 8.50
CA CYS A 116 14.04 16.04 9.50
C CYS A 116 12.67 15.36 9.30
N PRO A 117 12.60 14.03 9.48
CA PRO A 117 11.47 13.20 9.10
C PRO A 117 10.17 13.54 9.83
N GLN A 118 9.04 13.11 9.28
CA GLN A 118 7.76 13.11 9.99
C GLN A 118 7.87 12.42 11.36
N VAL A 119 7.72 13.22 12.42
CA VAL A 119 7.71 12.74 13.81
C VAL A 119 6.47 11.90 14.05
N LYS A 120 6.65 10.60 14.32
CA LYS A 120 5.58 9.66 14.68
C LYS A 120 5.43 9.60 16.21
N PRO A 121 4.44 10.28 16.83
CA PRO A 121 4.30 10.28 18.29
C PRO A 121 3.96 8.90 18.86
N GLU A 122 3.62 7.92 18.04
CA GLU A 122 3.43 6.50 18.38
C GLU A 122 4.75 5.82 18.76
N ALA A 123 5.87 6.23 18.14
CA ALA A 123 7.20 5.64 18.33
C ALA A 123 7.93 6.16 19.58
N ILE A 124 7.47 7.28 20.16
CA ILE A 124 8.01 7.82 21.41
C ILE A 124 7.77 6.80 22.55
N LYS A 125 8.81 6.53 23.35
CA LYS A 125 8.69 5.62 24.49
C LYS A 125 7.59 6.11 25.44
N LYS A 126 6.65 5.22 25.76
CA LYS A 126 5.69 5.39 26.86
C LYS A 126 6.38 4.99 28.17
N PHE A 127 6.59 5.94 29.06
CA PHE A 127 6.99 5.69 30.45
C PHE A 127 5.72 5.44 31.28
N ASN A 128 5.77 4.49 32.22
CA ASN A 128 4.66 4.12 33.10
C ASN A 128 4.96 4.53 34.54
N CYS A 129 4.54 5.73 34.94
CA CYS A 129 4.82 6.26 36.28
C CYS A 129 4.05 5.54 37.41
N ASN A 130 3.26 4.50 37.14
CA ASN A 130 2.76 3.59 38.19
C ASN A 130 3.74 2.45 38.49
N ASN A 131 4.66 2.13 37.57
CA ASN A 131 5.69 1.13 37.82
C ASN A 131 6.91 1.81 38.48
N GLY A 132 7.37 1.23 39.59
CA GLY A 132 8.28 1.91 40.53
C GLY A 132 9.53 2.48 39.87
N THR A 133 9.87 3.73 40.19
CA THR A 133 11.07 4.46 39.73
C THR A 133 11.25 4.68 38.22
N GLU A 134 10.38 4.22 37.31
CA GLU A 134 10.57 4.47 35.88
C GLU A 134 10.53 5.98 35.54
N CYS A 135 9.74 6.75 36.30
CA CYS A 135 9.69 8.20 36.20
C CYS A 135 10.62 8.94 37.17
N ALA A 136 11.56 8.25 37.83
CA ALA A 136 12.54 8.84 38.76
C ALA A 136 13.67 9.65 38.07
N VAL A 137 13.72 9.63 36.72
CA VAL A 137 14.76 10.31 35.91
C VAL A 137 14.13 11.06 34.72
N LEU A 138 12.87 11.51 34.83
CA LEU A 138 12.26 12.31 33.76
C LEU A 138 12.95 13.66 33.61
N SER A 139 13.47 13.93 32.40
CA SER A 139 14.07 15.20 32.00
C SER A 139 13.59 15.59 30.60
N GLY A 140 13.11 16.83 30.44
CA GLY A 140 12.50 17.33 29.20
C GLY A 140 10.98 17.52 29.31
N VAL A 141 10.32 17.66 28.15
CA VAL A 141 8.89 17.97 28.05
C VAL A 141 8.08 16.70 27.88
N PHE A 142 7.19 16.41 28.82
CA PHE A 142 6.34 15.22 28.81
C PHE A 142 4.89 15.56 28.50
N ASN A 143 4.29 14.79 27.59
CA ASN A 143 2.84 14.69 27.46
C ASN A 143 2.38 13.49 28.29
N CYS A 144 1.73 13.75 29.43
CA CYS A 144 1.22 12.74 30.35
C CYS A 144 -0.30 12.61 30.22
N SER A 145 -0.77 11.41 29.88
CA SER A 145 -2.19 11.07 29.85
C SER A 145 -2.58 10.26 31.07
N LEU A 146 -3.78 10.53 31.61
CA LEU A 146 -4.49 9.53 32.40
C LEU A 146 -4.71 8.30 31.50
N GLY A 147 -4.23 7.13 31.92
CA GLY A 147 -4.23 5.94 31.09
C GLY A 147 -5.64 5.43 30.81
N ARG A 148 -5.93 5.26 29.51
CA ARG A 148 -6.95 4.33 29.02
C ARG A 148 -6.20 3.15 28.40
N PHE A 149 -5.98 2.11 29.18
CA PHE A 149 -5.37 0.89 28.68
C PHE A 149 -6.44 0.00 28.02
N LEU A 150 -6.17 -0.46 26.81
CA LEU A 150 -6.92 -1.53 26.14
C LEU A 150 -5.94 -2.68 25.87
N GLU A 151 -5.66 -3.46 26.91
CA GLU A 151 -5.11 -4.79 26.75
C GLU A 151 -6.10 -5.77 27.38
N SER A 152 -6.76 -6.55 26.52
CA SER A 152 -7.66 -7.62 26.94
C SER A 152 -6.84 -8.88 27.16
N PHE A 153 -6.42 -9.10 28.40
CA PHE A 153 -6.14 -10.46 28.87
C PHE A 153 -7.44 -11.04 29.44
N ALA A 154 -7.89 -12.14 28.84
CA ALA A 154 -9.10 -12.81 29.27
C ALA A 154 -8.93 -13.39 30.68
N ASN A 155 -9.77 -12.97 31.63
CA ASN A 155 -10.49 -13.84 32.56
C ASN A 155 -11.50 -13.05 33.41
N CYS A 156 -12.67 -13.62 33.66
CA CYS A 156 -13.78 -12.94 34.33
C CYS A 156 -13.61 -12.94 35.86
N ALA A 157 -13.12 -11.84 36.44
CA ALA A 157 -13.29 -11.55 37.87
C ALA A 157 -13.31 -10.04 38.14
N LEU A 158 -14.37 -9.56 38.79
CA LEU A 158 -14.51 -8.26 39.47
C LEU A 158 -14.08 -6.99 38.67
N ASN A 159 -15.04 -6.31 38.05
CA ASN A 159 -14.84 -4.99 37.42
C ASN A 159 -14.56 -3.87 38.44
N VAL A 160 -13.33 -3.80 38.95
CA VAL A 160 -12.80 -2.58 39.57
C VAL A 160 -12.32 -1.68 38.44
N PHE A 161 -12.99 -0.54 38.22
CA PHE A 161 -12.63 0.43 37.19
C PHE A 161 -11.37 1.23 37.58
N LEU A 162 -10.22 0.57 37.52
CA LEU A 162 -8.91 1.16 37.81
C LEU A 162 -8.52 2.16 36.72
N LEU A 163 -8.91 3.41 36.91
CA LEU A 163 -8.24 4.56 36.31
C LEU A 163 -6.73 4.45 36.63
N THR A 164 -5.93 4.20 35.59
CA THR A 164 -4.48 3.97 35.69
C THR A 164 -3.74 5.20 35.16
N PRO A 165 -3.49 6.24 35.99
CA PRO A 165 -2.86 7.50 35.55
C PRO A 165 -1.38 7.31 35.15
N GLY A 166 -0.74 8.36 34.63
CA GLY A 166 0.72 8.40 34.58
C GLY A 166 1.41 7.69 33.40
N HIS A 167 0.74 7.51 32.26
CA HIS A 167 1.46 7.22 31.02
C HIS A 167 2.00 8.53 30.42
N CYS A 168 3.32 8.70 30.48
CA CYS A 168 4.01 9.89 29.98
C CYS A 168 4.85 9.56 28.74
N LYS A 169 4.81 10.44 27.73
CA LYS A 169 5.66 10.39 26.53
C LYS A 169 6.59 11.59 26.50
N ASN A 170 7.88 11.35 26.29
CA ASN A 170 8.88 12.41 26.18
C ASN A 170 8.79 13.08 24.79
N MET A 171 8.25 14.28 24.73
CA MET A 171 8.18 15.06 23.48
C MET A 171 9.54 15.67 23.13
N SER A 172 10.42 15.92 24.11
CA SER A 172 11.77 16.44 23.86
C SER A 172 12.73 15.47 23.15
N GLU A 173 12.36 14.19 23.01
CA GLU A 173 13.12 13.23 22.19
C GLU A 173 13.03 13.54 20.68
N LEU A 174 11.93 14.14 20.21
CA LEU A 174 11.66 14.36 18.77
C LEU A 174 11.24 15.80 18.41
N TYR A 175 10.97 16.65 19.42
CA TYR A 175 10.52 18.03 19.24
C TYR A 175 11.31 19.03 20.08
N LEU A 176 11.53 20.23 19.52
CA LEU A 176 12.05 21.40 20.22
C LEU A 176 10.88 22.30 20.65
N CYS A 177 10.45 22.17 21.90
CA CYS A 177 9.26 22.86 22.43
C CYS A 177 9.57 24.23 23.05
N HIS A 178 8.95 25.28 22.50
CA HIS A 178 9.09 26.68 22.93
C HIS A 178 8.08 27.01 24.04
N HIS A 179 8.25 26.39 25.20
CA HIS A 179 7.39 26.62 26.36
C HIS A 179 7.93 27.67 27.32
N LYS A 180 7.08 28.12 28.23
CA LYS A 180 7.47 28.67 29.53
C LYS A 180 6.67 27.92 30.59
N ALA A 181 7.31 27.16 31.47
CA ALA A 181 6.64 26.65 32.65
C ALA A 181 6.06 27.83 33.45
N ASP A 182 4.78 27.74 33.77
CA ASP A 182 4.20 28.60 34.81
C ASP A 182 4.80 28.13 36.14
N GLY A 183 5.51 29.01 36.86
CA GLY A 183 6.22 28.73 38.12
C GLY A 183 5.32 28.47 39.33
N GLY A 184 4.26 27.68 39.14
CA GLY A 184 3.34 27.22 40.18
C GLY A 184 3.77 25.88 40.77
N VAL A 185 2.78 25.03 41.08
CA VAL A 185 2.99 23.77 41.78
C VAL A 185 3.90 22.82 40.98
N VAL A 186 5.10 22.59 41.53
CA VAL A 186 6.00 21.50 41.13
C VAL A 186 5.40 20.18 41.62
N ILE A 187 5.26 19.21 40.72
CA ILE A 187 4.77 17.87 41.02
C ILE A 187 5.96 16.90 41.03
N ASP A 188 6.05 16.03 42.04
CA ASP A 188 7.06 14.96 42.09
C ASP A 188 6.53 13.73 41.33
N ALA A 189 7.14 13.41 40.18
CA ALA A 189 6.71 12.30 39.30
C ALA A 189 7.09 10.89 39.79
N GLU A 190 7.63 10.77 41.01
CA GLU A 190 7.73 9.51 41.75
C GLU A 190 6.61 9.35 42.79
N LYS A 191 6.13 10.45 43.38
CA LYS A 191 5.23 10.44 44.56
C LYS A 191 3.79 10.90 44.29
N ASP A 192 3.60 11.76 43.30
CA ASP A 192 2.33 12.45 43.01
C ASP A 192 1.75 12.06 41.64
N ASN A 193 2.07 10.85 41.18
CA ASN A 193 1.96 10.37 39.80
C ASN A 193 0.50 10.39 39.29
N LEU A 194 -0.46 10.29 40.22
CA LEU A 194 -1.90 10.43 40.01
C LEU A 194 -2.30 11.81 39.43
N LYS A 195 -1.48 12.84 39.64
CA LYS A 195 -1.71 14.24 39.22
C LYS A 195 -1.13 14.56 37.83
N LEU A 196 -0.39 13.63 37.22
CA LEU A 196 0.26 13.79 35.92
C LEU A 196 -0.75 13.65 34.76
N ASN A 197 -1.45 14.75 34.45
CA ASN A 197 -2.34 14.87 33.30
C ASN A 197 -2.11 16.20 32.56
N GLY A 198 -1.84 16.13 31.25
CA GLY A 198 -1.45 17.26 30.40
C GLY A 198 0.07 17.35 30.16
N PHE A 199 0.53 18.53 29.78
CA PHE A 199 1.94 18.78 29.48
C PHE A 199 2.74 19.27 30.69
N PHE A 200 3.96 18.77 30.85
CA PHE A 200 4.86 19.11 31.95
C PHE A 200 6.29 19.34 31.43
N GLU A 201 6.99 20.31 32.00
CA GLU A 201 8.45 20.43 31.94
C GLU A 201 9.01 19.72 33.17
N CYS A 202 9.81 18.67 32.98
CA CYS A 202 10.34 17.82 34.05
C CYS A 202 11.87 17.94 34.15
N VAL A 203 12.38 18.02 35.37
CA VAL A 203 13.83 17.95 35.68
C VAL A 203 14.05 17.08 36.91
N ASN A 204 14.63 15.89 36.72
CA ASN A 204 15.07 14.96 37.76
C ASN A 204 14.00 14.76 38.87
N SER A 205 12.79 14.37 38.46
CA SER A 205 11.66 14.13 39.36
C SER A 205 10.61 15.25 39.32
N LYS A 206 11.08 16.48 39.17
CA LYS A 206 10.28 17.68 39.43
C LYS A 206 9.65 18.19 38.15
N CYS A 207 8.35 17.94 38.01
CA CYS A 207 7.53 18.26 36.85
C CYS A 207 6.65 19.49 37.10
N THR A 208 6.95 20.61 36.45
CA THR A 208 6.11 21.83 36.44
C THR A 208 5.09 21.78 35.31
N LYS A 209 3.82 22.01 35.62
CA LYS A 209 2.74 21.92 34.63
C LYS A 209 2.70 23.11 33.68
N ILE A 210 2.74 22.84 32.38
CA ILE A 210 2.59 23.85 31.33
C ILE A 210 1.09 24.04 31.08
N LYS A 211 0.54 25.23 31.40
CA LYS A 211 -0.90 25.52 31.21
C LYS A 211 -1.18 26.30 29.92
N LYS A 212 -0.27 27.18 29.51
CA LYS A 212 -0.38 27.98 28.29
C LYS A 212 -0.19 27.10 27.05
N PRO A 213 -0.87 27.39 25.92
CA PRO A 213 -0.52 26.78 24.64
C PRO A 213 0.91 27.15 24.27
N PHE A 214 1.66 26.19 23.73
CA PHE A 214 3.05 26.35 23.32
C PHE A 214 3.26 25.65 21.98
N SER A 215 4.18 26.16 21.17
CA SER A 215 4.58 25.53 19.90
C SER A 215 5.74 24.56 20.13
N CYS A 216 5.75 23.47 19.38
CA CYS A 216 6.86 22.54 19.30
C CYS A 216 7.33 22.45 17.86
N ASP A 217 8.53 22.96 17.60
CA ASP A 217 9.22 22.75 16.33
C ASP A 217 9.70 21.29 16.28
N ARG A 218 9.97 20.76 15.08
CA ARG A 218 10.65 19.47 14.93
C ARG A 218 12.10 19.57 15.37
N TYR A 219 12.64 18.51 15.95
CA TYR A 219 14.09 18.40 16.15
C TYR A 219 14.79 18.11 14.81
N CYS A 220 15.09 19.17 14.06
CA CYS A 220 15.94 19.10 12.86
C CYS A 220 17.41 19.41 13.24
N PRO A 221 18.40 18.65 12.73
CA PRO A 221 19.81 18.97 12.95
C PRO A 221 20.22 20.31 12.33
N LYS A 222 21.37 20.84 12.77
CA LYS A 222 22.01 22.00 12.15
C LYS A 222 22.54 21.63 10.77
N ILE A 223 22.14 22.36 9.75
CA ILE A 223 22.57 22.18 8.36
C ILE A 223 23.80 23.05 8.11
N THR A 224 24.87 22.48 7.55
CA THR A 224 26.09 23.22 7.17
C THR A 224 25.81 24.16 6.00
N THR A 225 26.24 25.43 6.09
CA THR A 225 26.08 26.45 5.02
C THR A 225 27.39 26.81 4.30
N ALA A 226 28.50 26.15 4.67
CA ALA A 226 29.77 26.16 3.92
C ALA A 226 29.76 25.07 2.83
N VAL A 227 28.85 25.22 1.87
CA VAL A 227 28.53 24.31 0.75
C VAL A 227 27.99 25.13 -0.42
N ASN A 228 28.10 24.63 -1.66
CA ASN A 228 27.56 25.29 -2.87
C ASN A 228 26.42 24.53 -3.56
N VAL A 229 26.00 23.37 -3.02
CA VAL A 229 24.83 22.61 -3.47
C VAL A 229 23.91 22.26 -2.30
N LEU A 230 22.61 22.46 -2.49
CA LEU A 230 21.51 22.10 -1.59
C LEU A 230 20.40 21.38 -2.37
N ILE A 231 20.22 20.07 -2.16
CA ILE A 231 19.20 19.25 -2.82
C ILE A 231 18.21 18.72 -1.78
N MET A 232 16.92 19.07 -1.91
CA MET A 232 15.85 18.42 -1.14
C MET A 232 15.48 17.06 -1.74
N GLN A 233 15.39 16.03 -0.90
CA GLN A 233 14.97 14.67 -1.24
C GLN A 233 14.03 14.16 -0.13
N ASP A 234 12.72 14.19 -0.37
CA ASP A 234 11.72 13.97 0.67
C ASP A 234 11.98 14.86 1.93
N ASP A 235 11.81 14.36 3.15
CA ASP A 235 12.10 15.09 4.41
C ASP A 235 13.63 15.27 4.67
N ASN A 236 14.50 15.02 3.68
CA ASN A 236 15.95 15.15 3.78
C ASN A 236 16.49 16.31 2.93
N LEU A 237 17.60 16.89 3.38
CA LEU A 237 18.39 17.87 2.66
C LEU A 237 19.82 17.34 2.48
N VAL A 238 20.21 17.08 1.24
CA VAL A 238 21.59 16.73 0.85
C VAL A 238 22.35 18.04 0.60
N SER A 239 23.49 18.18 1.25
CA SER A 239 24.38 19.35 1.15
C SER A 239 25.76 18.91 0.66
N ALA A 240 26.36 19.64 -0.28
CA ALA A 240 27.66 19.27 -0.89
C ALA A 240 28.43 20.48 -1.46
N GLU A 241 29.73 20.28 -1.69
CA GLU A 241 30.63 21.26 -2.33
C GLU A 241 31.16 20.62 -3.64
N CYS A 242 30.58 20.98 -4.79
CA CYS A 242 30.81 20.37 -6.11
C CYS A 242 31.23 21.42 -7.16
N ASP A 243 31.93 20.99 -8.22
CA ASP A 243 32.48 21.92 -9.24
C ASP A 243 31.45 22.25 -10.34
N VAL A 244 30.78 21.23 -10.89
CA VAL A 244 30.01 21.32 -12.15
C VAL A 244 28.75 20.45 -12.10
N GLY A 245 27.66 20.93 -12.72
CA GLY A 245 26.40 20.21 -12.88
C GLY A 245 25.99 19.99 -14.33
N PHE A 246 25.63 18.74 -14.66
CA PHE A 246 25.18 18.30 -15.98
C PHE A 246 23.76 17.75 -15.94
N ALA A 247 22.96 18.06 -16.96
CA ALA A 247 21.61 17.51 -17.17
C ALA A 247 21.59 16.46 -18.30
N TYR A 248 20.80 15.40 -18.11
CA TYR A 248 20.66 14.29 -19.06
C TYR A 248 19.37 14.33 -19.88
N ASN A 249 18.39 15.15 -19.51
CA ASN A 249 17.15 15.33 -20.24
C ASN A 249 16.66 16.78 -20.18
N GLU A 250 15.88 17.17 -21.18
CA GLU A 250 15.16 18.43 -21.24
C GLU A 250 13.68 18.23 -20.89
N ALA A 251 13.12 19.16 -20.13
CA ALA A 251 11.69 19.27 -19.89
C ALA A 251 11.03 20.09 -21.02
N ARG A 252 9.80 19.73 -21.38
CA ARG A 252 9.00 20.42 -22.42
C ARG A 252 7.61 20.75 -21.91
N GLY A 253 7.57 21.38 -20.73
CA GLY A 253 6.35 21.66 -19.97
C GLY A 253 5.50 20.41 -19.78
N LYS A 254 4.30 20.38 -20.39
CA LYS A 254 3.33 19.28 -20.26
C LYS A 254 3.60 18.08 -21.18
N GLU A 255 4.54 18.18 -22.12
CA GLU A 255 4.93 17.08 -23.00
C GLU A 255 5.99 16.18 -22.35
N SER A 256 6.15 14.96 -22.88
CA SER A 256 7.24 14.08 -22.45
C SER A 256 8.59 14.73 -22.77
N GLY A 257 9.44 14.85 -21.76
CA GLY A 257 10.82 15.33 -21.91
C GLY A 257 11.69 14.39 -22.75
N VAL A 258 12.79 14.91 -23.29
CA VAL A 258 13.68 14.18 -24.20
C VAL A 258 15.00 13.90 -23.48
N ARG A 259 15.50 12.66 -23.54
CA ARG A 259 16.85 12.34 -23.06
C ARG A 259 17.88 12.79 -24.08
N LEU A 260 18.85 13.59 -23.66
CA LEU A 260 19.89 14.14 -24.51
C LEU A 260 20.92 13.07 -24.87
N ALA A 261 21.39 13.08 -26.12
CA ALA A 261 22.47 12.19 -26.57
C ALA A 261 23.83 12.52 -25.93
N THR A 262 24.04 13.80 -25.58
CA THR A 262 25.20 14.30 -24.83
C THR A 262 24.70 15.13 -23.66
N PRO A 263 25.20 14.92 -22.42
CA PRO A 263 24.75 15.69 -21.27
C PRO A 263 25.12 17.16 -21.41
N LYS A 264 24.19 18.06 -21.06
CA LYS A 264 24.39 19.52 -21.15
C LYS A 264 24.85 20.05 -19.80
N LYS A 265 25.92 20.86 -19.75
CA LYS A 265 26.26 21.63 -18.55
C LYS A 265 25.15 22.64 -18.26
N VAL A 266 24.65 22.66 -17.03
CA VAL A 266 23.55 23.53 -16.56
C VAL A 266 23.93 24.39 -15.36
N TRP A 267 24.99 24.04 -14.63
CA TRP A 267 25.45 24.77 -13.45
C TRP A 267 26.97 24.62 -13.27
N ASP A 268 27.60 25.56 -12.57
CA ASP A 268 28.93 25.44 -11.95
C ASP A 268 29.06 26.33 -10.71
N GLU A 269 30.13 26.11 -9.95
CA GLU A 269 30.47 26.87 -8.74
C GLU A 269 30.47 28.40 -8.91
N THR A 270 30.72 28.93 -10.12
CA THR A 270 30.80 30.38 -10.36
C THR A 270 29.43 31.05 -10.49
N MET A 271 28.37 30.26 -10.75
CA MET A 271 26.99 30.73 -10.80
C MET A 271 26.38 30.99 -9.40
N GLY A 272 27.05 30.56 -8.33
CA GLY A 272 26.53 30.60 -6.96
C GLY A 272 25.91 29.28 -6.53
N VAL A 273 25.20 29.29 -5.40
CA VAL A 273 24.72 28.07 -4.74
C VAL A 273 23.52 27.51 -5.49
N LEU A 274 23.59 26.24 -5.91
CA LEU A 274 22.45 25.54 -6.50
C LEU A 274 21.49 25.04 -5.42
N LEU A 275 20.23 25.47 -5.51
CA LEU A 275 19.12 24.94 -4.73
C LEU A 275 18.14 24.20 -5.67
N THR A 276 17.74 22.98 -5.32
CA THR A 276 16.75 22.22 -6.11
C THR A 276 16.04 21.15 -5.27
N SER A 277 14.94 20.58 -5.78
CA SER A 277 14.19 19.49 -5.15
C SER A 277 14.05 18.31 -6.12
N CYS A 278 14.56 17.15 -5.72
CA CYS A 278 14.58 15.92 -6.53
C CYS A 278 13.67 14.83 -5.94
N HIS A 279 13.40 13.78 -6.70
CA HIS A 279 12.72 12.59 -6.18
C HIS A 279 13.70 11.65 -5.47
N ASP A 280 14.85 11.40 -6.09
CA ASP A 280 15.89 10.53 -5.56
C ASP A 280 17.29 11.13 -5.78
N VAL A 281 18.22 10.83 -4.89
CA VAL A 281 19.61 11.32 -4.87
C VAL A 281 20.53 10.19 -4.45
N ILE A 282 21.37 9.74 -5.39
CA ILE A 282 22.31 8.63 -5.22
C ILE A 282 23.73 9.19 -5.27
N LYS A 283 24.52 8.90 -4.23
CA LYS A 283 25.96 9.18 -4.20
C LYS A 283 26.73 8.03 -4.87
N ASP A 284 27.58 8.38 -5.82
CA ASP A 284 28.48 7.47 -6.53
C ASP A 284 29.91 8.04 -6.47
N GLY A 285 30.68 7.63 -5.45
CA GLY A 285 32.03 8.15 -5.21
C GLY A 285 32.08 9.65 -4.92
N ASP A 286 32.69 10.41 -5.84
CA ASP A 286 32.76 11.88 -5.89
C ASP A 286 31.55 12.52 -6.60
N LYS A 287 30.55 11.74 -7.01
CA LYS A 287 29.44 12.22 -7.84
C LYS A 287 28.11 12.12 -7.10
N LEU A 288 27.23 13.09 -7.36
CA LEU A 288 25.84 13.05 -6.94
C LEU A 288 24.97 12.97 -8.18
N ARG A 289 24.31 11.82 -8.38
CA ARG A 289 23.26 11.65 -9.39
C ARG A 289 21.91 11.87 -8.73
N ALA A 290 21.10 12.76 -9.27
CA ALA A 290 19.76 13.01 -8.77
C ALA A 290 18.75 12.95 -9.93
N THR A 291 17.56 12.41 -9.65
CA THR A 291 16.52 12.16 -10.68
C THR A 291 15.24 12.93 -10.37
N ASP A 292 14.51 13.29 -11.43
CA ASP A 292 13.25 14.04 -11.34
C ASP A 292 13.39 15.35 -10.52
N CYS A 293 14.44 16.12 -10.82
CA CYS A 293 14.75 17.37 -10.14
C CYS A 293 14.00 18.58 -10.72
N LEU A 294 13.57 19.46 -9.82
CA LEU A 294 12.63 20.57 -10.06
C LEU A 294 13.00 21.80 -9.23
N ASN A 295 12.41 22.93 -9.59
CA ASN A 295 12.58 24.22 -8.92
C ASN A 295 14.07 24.57 -8.75
N GLY A 296 14.85 24.50 -9.83
CA GLY A 296 16.26 24.89 -9.81
C GLY A 296 16.41 26.40 -9.64
N THR A 297 16.92 26.83 -8.49
CA THR A 297 17.19 28.23 -8.18
C THR A 297 18.65 28.45 -7.81
N LEU A 298 19.14 29.67 -8.09
CA LEU A 298 20.45 30.14 -7.67
C LEU A 298 20.30 30.99 -6.42
N LEU A 299 21.09 30.69 -5.39
CA LEU A 299 21.21 31.50 -4.17
C LEU A 299 22.59 32.14 -4.11
N LYS A 300 22.66 33.35 -3.57
CA LYS A 300 23.94 34.03 -3.34
C LYS A 300 24.51 33.55 -2.01
N GLN A 301 25.83 33.39 -1.93
CA GLN A 301 26.49 32.89 -0.70
C GLN A 301 26.19 33.76 0.53
N SER A 302 25.86 35.04 0.35
CA SER A 302 25.44 35.98 1.40
C SER A 302 24.01 35.76 1.93
N GLU A 303 23.18 34.96 1.26
CA GLU A 303 21.79 34.66 1.65
C GLU A 303 21.72 33.45 2.60
N LEU A 304 22.77 32.62 2.65
CA LEU A 304 22.94 31.53 3.61
C LEU A 304 23.59 32.05 4.91
N PRO A 305 23.04 31.78 6.10
CA PRO A 305 23.66 32.20 7.36
C PRO A 305 24.79 31.24 7.78
N HIS A 306 25.99 31.75 8.01
CA HIS A 306 27.15 30.95 8.43
C HIS A 306 27.28 30.82 9.96
N PRO A 307 27.87 29.72 10.48
CA PRO A 307 28.33 28.53 9.75
C PRO A 307 27.26 27.43 9.57
N PHE A 308 26.07 27.61 10.17
CA PHE A 308 24.96 26.65 10.09
C PHE A 308 23.60 27.36 10.00
N MET A 309 22.62 26.69 9.37
CA MET A 309 21.21 27.09 9.38
C MET A 309 20.31 26.02 10.01
N ASN A 310 19.18 26.46 10.56
CA ASN A 310 18.09 25.59 11.01
C ASN A 310 17.09 25.37 9.85
N PHE A 311 16.33 24.26 9.88
CA PHE A 311 15.35 23.93 8.84
C PHE A 311 14.27 25.03 8.65
N THR A 312 13.86 25.72 9.73
CA THR A 312 12.93 26.87 9.67
C THR A 312 13.52 28.13 9.01
N GLN A 313 14.85 28.24 8.92
CA GLN A 313 15.52 29.28 8.11
C GLN A 313 15.63 28.81 6.66
N PHE A 314 15.99 27.55 6.44
CA PHE A 314 16.07 26.93 5.12
C PHE A 314 14.75 27.05 4.34
N TRP A 315 13.60 26.73 4.95
CA TRP A 315 12.29 26.90 4.29
C TRP A 315 12.02 28.35 3.88
N LYS A 316 12.37 29.34 4.72
CA LYS A 316 12.24 30.76 4.37
C LYS A 316 13.17 31.19 3.24
N ILE A 317 14.33 30.57 3.10
CA ILE A 317 15.24 30.81 1.97
C ILE A 317 14.65 30.17 0.70
N TYR A 318 14.15 28.95 0.79
CA TYR A 318 13.50 28.24 -0.32
C TYR A 318 12.25 28.99 -0.83
N GLU A 319 11.35 29.43 0.05
CA GLU A 319 10.15 30.22 -0.28
C GLU A 319 10.49 31.57 -0.93
N ASN A 320 11.61 32.21 -0.54
CA ASN A 320 12.07 33.46 -1.13
C ASN A 320 12.98 33.27 -2.35
N SER A 321 13.33 32.03 -2.73
CA SER A 321 14.23 31.75 -3.86
C SER A 321 13.51 31.96 -5.21
N ASN A 322 13.67 33.17 -5.77
CA ASN A 322 12.99 33.60 -7.00
C ASN A 322 13.91 33.61 -8.24
N GLU A 323 15.22 33.53 -8.05
CA GLU A 323 16.21 33.54 -9.13
C GLU A 323 16.36 32.12 -9.71
N VAL A 324 15.73 31.88 -10.86
CA VAL A 324 15.74 30.56 -11.54
C VAL A 324 17.04 30.30 -12.29
N LEU A 325 17.48 29.04 -12.29
CA LEU A 325 18.69 28.60 -13.01
C LEU A 325 18.52 28.72 -14.54
N ASP A 326 17.37 28.33 -15.08
CA ASP A 326 17.05 28.42 -16.51
C ASP A 326 15.76 29.22 -16.72
N PRO A 327 15.83 30.48 -17.22
CA PRO A 327 14.66 31.29 -17.55
C PRO A 327 13.73 30.68 -18.61
N ASN A 328 14.18 29.69 -19.38
CA ASN A 328 13.38 28.99 -20.38
C ASN A 328 12.61 27.80 -19.79
N GLU A 329 12.89 27.42 -18.53
CA GLU A 329 12.35 26.25 -17.83
C GLU A 329 12.50 24.93 -18.62
N ILE A 330 13.62 24.77 -19.34
CA ILE A 330 13.99 23.52 -20.05
C ILE A 330 14.75 22.60 -19.09
N PHE A 331 15.56 23.17 -18.19
CA PHE A 331 16.35 22.44 -17.20
C PHE A 331 15.97 22.84 -15.77
N LEU A 332 15.78 21.84 -14.90
CA LEU A 332 15.32 21.99 -13.51
C LEU A 332 14.05 22.86 -13.38
N PRO A 333 12.99 22.58 -14.17
CA PRO A 333 11.83 23.45 -14.34
C PRO A 333 11.03 23.64 -13.05
N LYS A 334 10.18 24.66 -13.00
CA LYS A 334 9.21 24.82 -11.92
C LYS A 334 8.16 23.71 -11.97
N GLN A 335 7.71 23.24 -10.80
CA GLN A 335 6.57 22.31 -10.65
C GLN A 335 5.35 22.73 -11.49
N SER A 336 5.08 24.03 -11.60
CA SER A 336 3.90 24.59 -12.29
C SER A 336 3.91 24.40 -13.81
N SER A 337 5.06 24.48 -14.48
CA SER A 337 5.13 24.34 -15.95
C SER A 337 5.11 22.88 -16.42
N VAL A 338 5.60 21.95 -15.60
CA VAL A 338 5.48 20.49 -15.84
C VAL A 338 4.14 19.88 -15.39
N THR A 339 3.29 20.63 -14.66
CA THR A 339 1.99 20.14 -14.20
C THR A 339 0.99 19.96 -15.34
N ILE A 340 0.49 18.73 -15.50
CA ILE A 340 -0.56 18.33 -16.44
C ILE A 340 -1.93 18.70 -15.83
N TYR A 341 -2.23 18.15 -14.64
CA TYR A 341 -3.48 18.37 -13.90
C TYR A 341 -3.20 18.82 -12.45
N ASN A 342 -3.82 19.92 -12.02
CA ASN A 342 -3.58 20.51 -10.70
C ASN A 342 -4.15 19.67 -9.55
N SER A 343 -5.21 18.91 -9.79
CA SER A 343 -5.83 18.02 -8.80
C SER A 343 -6.60 16.90 -9.50
N SER A 344 -6.28 15.67 -9.12
CA SER A 344 -6.96 14.43 -9.53
C SER A 344 -7.12 13.54 -8.31
N LYS A 345 -8.19 12.74 -8.24
CA LYS A 345 -8.37 11.74 -7.18
C LYS A 345 -7.34 10.62 -7.35
N LEU A 346 -6.62 10.25 -6.30
CA LEU A 346 -5.74 9.09 -6.35
C LEU A 346 -6.53 7.82 -5.98
N PHE A 347 -6.45 6.79 -6.83
CA PHE A 347 -6.89 5.43 -6.52
C PHE A 347 -5.73 4.44 -6.56
N ILE A 348 -5.82 3.35 -5.77
CA ILE A 348 -4.85 2.25 -5.83
C ILE A 348 -4.87 1.50 -7.18
N ASN A 349 -6.02 1.39 -7.83
CA ASN A 349 -6.26 0.78 -9.14
C ASN A 349 -7.53 1.41 -9.79
N LEU A 350 -7.97 0.89 -10.94
CA LEU A 350 -9.16 1.39 -11.66
C LEU A 350 -10.50 1.27 -10.88
N GLU A 351 -10.56 0.46 -9.82
CA GLU A 351 -11.79 0.23 -9.03
C GLU A 351 -11.73 0.88 -7.62
N GLY A 352 -10.58 1.43 -7.23
CA GLY A 352 -10.36 2.06 -5.92
C GLY A 352 -10.27 1.08 -4.74
N CYS A 353 -10.09 -0.22 -4.98
CA CYS A 353 -10.25 -1.24 -3.94
C CYS A 353 -9.33 -2.48 -4.11
N VAL A 354 -9.16 -3.25 -3.03
CA VAL A 354 -8.40 -4.51 -2.98
C VAL A 354 -9.18 -5.60 -2.24
N ASN A 355 -9.09 -6.85 -2.70
CA ASN A 355 -9.83 -8.00 -2.15
C ASN A 355 -9.04 -8.74 -1.05
N THR A 356 -8.29 -8.01 -0.23
CA THR A 356 -7.31 -8.55 0.72
C THR A 356 -7.29 -7.76 2.02
N LEU A 357 -7.63 -8.40 3.16
CA LEU A 357 -7.51 -7.80 4.50
C LEU A 357 -6.06 -7.81 5.02
N ARG A 358 -5.11 -7.44 4.16
CA ARG A 358 -3.68 -7.47 4.49
C ARG A 358 -3.17 -6.11 5.03
N GLY A 359 -4.06 -5.13 5.18
CA GLY A 359 -3.68 -3.76 5.52
C GLY A 359 -3.10 -3.00 4.34
N GLU A 360 -3.26 -3.49 3.10
CA GLU A 360 -2.71 -2.84 1.89
C GLU A 360 -3.24 -1.40 1.74
N CYS A 361 -4.47 -1.11 2.17
CA CYS A 361 -4.98 0.26 2.17
C CYS A 361 -4.37 1.15 3.26
N ASN A 362 -4.00 0.59 4.41
CA ASN A 362 -3.29 1.33 5.47
C ASN A 362 -1.84 1.63 5.05
N GLU A 363 -1.16 0.66 4.43
CA GLU A 363 0.17 0.84 3.85
C GLU A 363 0.15 1.88 2.72
N PHE A 364 -0.82 1.79 1.81
CA PHE A 364 -1.04 2.76 0.74
C PHE A 364 -1.24 4.19 1.28
N VAL A 365 -2.08 4.38 2.31
CA VAL A 365 -2.25 5.70 2.95
C VAL A 365 -0.97 6.17 3.63
N ALA A 366 -0.22 5.27 4.28
CA ALA A 366 1.05 5.62 4.92
C ALA A 366 2.17 6.02 3.93
N MET A 367 2.19 5.41 2.73
CA MET A 367 3.18 5.71 1.69
C MET A 367 2.84 6.97 0.88
N TYR A 368 1.58 7.11 0.44
CA TYR A 368 1.16 8.11 -0.54
C TYR A 368 0.33 9.26 0.06
N GLY A 369 -0.05 9.18 1.34
CA GLY A 369 -0.91 10.15 2.00
C GLY A 369 -0.23 11.39 2.57
N ARG A 370 1.11 11.54 2.52
CA ARG A 370 1.78 12.78 2.97
C ARG A 370 1.50 13.88 1.95
N ASP A 371 0.85 14.95 2.39
CA ASP A 371 0.35 16.09 1.60
C ASP A 371 1.10 17.41 1.85
N GLY A 372 2.13 17.38 2.71
CA GLY A 372 3.02 18.51 2.97
C GLY A 372 2.74 19.23 4.29
N ASP A 373 1.66 18.89 4.99
CA ASP A 373 1.27 19.49 6.26
C ASP A 373 2.44 19.49 7.29
N ASN A 374 2.55 20.58 8.05
CA ASN A 374 3.62 20.81 9.04
C ASN A 374 5.04 20.81 8.43
N ASN A 375 5.22 21.46 7.28
CA ASN A 375 6.48 21.62 6.55
C ASN A 375 7.15 20.28 6.22
N THR A 376 6.37 19.37 5.63
CA THR A 376 6.82 18.04 5.22
C THR A 376 6.98 17.93 3.71
N ALA A 377 7.73 16.93 3.26
CA ALA A 377 7.71 16.55 1.87
C ALA A 377 6.35 15.92 1.50
N GLN A 378 5.78 16.44 0.41
CA GLN A 378 4.66 15.84 -0.28
C GLN A 378 5.07 14.51 -0.91
N SER A 379 4.25 13.48 -0.78
CA SER A 379 4.55 12.15 -1.34
C SER A 379 4.66 12.24 -2.86
N ARG A 380 5.85 12.01 -3.41
CA ARG A 380 6.11 11.89 -4.85
C ARG A 380 6.21 10.42 -5.25
N PHE A 381 5.49 10.03 -6.30
CA PHE A 381 5.42 8.64 -6.75
C PHE A 381 5.00 8.54 -8.21
N GLN A 382 5.32 7.42 -8.85
CA GLN A 382 4.89 7.14 -10.22
C GLN A 382 3.41 6.73 -10.25
N CYS A 383 2.66 7.29 -11.19
CA CYS A 383 1.23 7.05 -11.37
C CYS A 383 0.85 7.04 -12.85
N TYR A 384 -0.34 6.53 -13.15
CA TYR A 384 -0.91 6.49 -14.50
C TYR A 384 -2.14 7.39 -14.58
N TYR A 385 -2.32 8.05 -15.73
CA TYR A 385 -3.37 9.03 -15.97
C TYR A 385 -4.00 8.85 -17.35
N ASN A 386 -5.24 9.32 -17.52
CA ASN A 386 -5.90 9.42 -18.82
C ASN A 386 -5.68 10.83 -19.39
N LYS A 387 -5.21 10.93 -20.65
CA LYS A 387 -4.90 12.21 -21.33
C LYS A 387 -6.12 13.13 -21.54
N HIS A 388 -7.32 12.56 -21.53
CA HIS A 388 -8.59 13.23 -21.84
C HIS A 388 -9.47 13.40 -20.59
N ASN A 389 -9.06 12.89 -19.42
CA ASN A 389 -9.88 12.91 -18.20
C ASN A 389 -9.03 13.05 -16.94
N SER A 390 -9.19 14.18 -16.24
CA SER A 390 -8.49 14.50 -14.99
C SER A 390 -9.20 14.01 -13.72
N ALA A 391 -10.34 13.33 -13.82
CA ALA A 391 -11.17 12.98 -12.66
C ALA A 391 -10.45 12.09 -11.63
N PHE A 392 -9.60 11.17 -12.10
CA PHE A 392 -8.78 10.32 -11.24
C PHE A 392 -7.49 9.84 -11.91
N VAL A 393 -6.53 9.43 -11.10
CA VAL A 393 -5.27 8.76 -11.46
C VAL A 393 -5.14 7.47 -10.67
N VAL A 394 -4.40 6.50 -11.21
CA VAL A 394 -4.23 5.18 -10.60
C VAL A 394 -2.76 4.88 -10.31
N LEU A 395 -2.49 4.25 -9.18
CA LEU A 395 -1.14 3.81 -8.80
C LEU A 395 -0.74 2.52 -9.55
N ARG A 396 -1.59 1.48 -9.51
CA ARG A 396 -1.32 0.17 -10.11
C ARG A 396 -2.08 0.02 -11.43
N PHE A 397 -1.36 0.10 -12.55
CA PHE A 397 -1.88 -0.15 -13.90
C PHE A 397 -0.77 -0.74 -14.79
N ASP A 398 -1.05 -1.86 -15.48
CA ASP A 398 -0.12 -2.53 -16.39
C ASP A 398 -0.92 -3.29 -17.47
N LEU A 399 -1.00 -2.69 -18.66
CA LEU A 399 -1.69 -3.24 -19.82
C LEU A 399 -1.03 -4.51 -20.38
N ASN A 400 0.28 -4.67 -20.22
CA ASN A 400 1.02 -5.83 -20.73
C ASN A 400 0.78 -7.05 -19.85
N LYS A 401 0.72 -6.85 -18.53
CA LYS A 401 0.34 -7.88 -17.57
C LYS A 401 -1.11 -8.31 -17.74
N THR A 402 -2.07 -7.38 -17.80
CA THR A 402 -3.49 -7.73 -17.98
C THR A 402 -3.75 -8.41 -19.32
N TRP A 403 -3.09 -7.97 -20.41
CA TRP A 403 -3.16 -8.67 -21.70
C TRP A 403 -2.65 -10.12 -21.62
N ARG A 404 -1.50 -10.35 -20.99
CA ARG A 404 -0.94 -11.70 -20.82
C ARG A 404 -1.82 -12.59 -19.94
N GLU A 405 -2.36 -12.04 -18.86
CA GLU A 405 -3.27 -12.76 -17.94
C GLU A 405 -4.60 -13.11 -18.63
N LEU A 406 -5.17 -12.18 -19.41
CA LEU A 406 -6.34 -12.43 -20.25
C LEU A 406 -6.08 -13.50 -21.31
N LEU A 407 -4.94 -13.44 -22.01
CA LEU A 407 -4.57 -14.42 -23.03
C LEU A 407 -4.48 -15.83 -22.44
N ILE A 408 -3.80 -16.01 -21.32
CA ILE A 408 -3.71 -17.30 -20.63
C ILE A 408 -5.09 -17.78 -20.18
N ALA A 409 -5.90 -16.89 -19.57
CA ALA A 409 -7.22 -17.20 -19.06
C ALA A 409 -8.24 -17.59 -20.15
N VAL A 410 -8.08 -17.11 -21.39
CA VAL A 410 -8.93 -17.49 -22.52
C VAL A 410 -8.37 -18.72 -23.24
N CYS A 411 -7.07 -18.73 -23.59
CA CYS A 411 -6.50 -19.77 -24.43
C CYS A 411 -6.42 -21.14 -23.74
N VAL A 412 -6.16 -21.22 -22.43
CA VAL A 412 -6.03 -22.52 -21.73
C VAL A 412 -7.38 -23.25 -21.64
N PRO A 413 -8.49 -22.67 -21.14
CA PRO A 413 -9.79 -23.36 -21.11
C PRO A 413 -10.34 -23.66 -22.51
N VAL A 414 -10.16 -22.76 -23.48
CA VAL A 414 -10.65 -22.97 -24.86
C VAL A 414 -9.89 -24.11 -25.55
N SER A 415 -8.57 -24.20 -25.40
CA SER A 415 -7.80 -25.31 -25.99
C SER A 415 -8.13 -26.65 -25.34
N LEU A 416 -8.25 -26.71 -24.01
CA LEU A 416 -8.68 -27.92 -23.29
C LEU A 416 -10.10 -28.37 -23.68
N PHE A 417 -11.04 -27.43 -23.85
CA PHE A 417 -12.38 -27.70 -24.36
C PHE A 417 -12.34 -28.28 -25.78
N VAL A 418 -11.64 -27.64 -26.71
CA VAL A 418 -11.57 -28.07 -28.12
C VAL A 418 -10.90 -29.44 -28.25
N ILE A 419 -9.77 -29.67 -27.57
CA ILE A 419 -9.09 -30.98 -27.60
C ILE A 419 -9.99 -32.08 -27.05
N SER A 420 -10.66 -31.84 -25.92
CA SER A 420 -11.54 -32.83 -25.28
C SER A 420 -12.81 -33.10 -26.11
N PHE A 421 -13.35 -32.07 -26.77
CA PHE A 421 -14.48 -32.21 -27.68
C PHE A 421 -14.13 -33.04 -28.91
N ILE A 422 -12.98 -32.76 -29.55
CA ILE A 422 -12.47 -33.55 -30.68
C ILE A 422 -12.22 -35.00 -30.25
N ALA A 423 -11.64 -35.23 -29.08
CA ALA A 423 -11.44 -36.57 -28.53
C ALA A 423 -12.77 -37.33 -28.34
N LEU A 424 -13.80 -36.70 -27.76
CA LEU A 424 -15.12 -37.32 -27.66
C LEU A 424 -15.74 -37.60 -29.03
N CYS A 425 -15.63 -36.69 -30.01
CA CYS A 425 -16.11 -36.95 -31.37
C CYS A 425 -15.41 -38.16 -32.01
N ILE A 426 -14.10 -38.30 -31.84
CA ILE A 426 -13.32 -39.46 -32.33
C ILE A 426 -13.77 -40.74 -31.62
N ILE A 427 -13.92 -40.72 -30.30
CA ILE A 427 -14.38 -41.88 -29.51
C ILE A 427 -15.80 -42.30 -29.94
N THR A 428 -16.74 -41.36 -30.10
CA THR A 428 -18.11 -41.62 -30.55
C THR A 428 -18.17 -42.19 -31.98
N LYS A 429 -17.19 -41.89 -32.84
CA LYS A 429 -17.08 -42.50 -34.19
C LYS A 429 -16.31 -43.82 -34.21
N SER A 430 -15.52 -44.10 -33.17
CA SER A 430 -14.62 -45.25 -33.10
C SER A 430 -15.12 -46.39 -32.23
N VAL A 431 -15.94 -46.12 -31.21
CA VAL A 431 -16.52 -47.16 -30.33
C VAL A 431 -17.89 -47.57 -30.84
N LYS A 432 -18.07 -48.88 -31.10
CA LYS A 432 -19.39 -49.49 -31.32
C LYS A 432 -19.77 -50.31 -30.07
N VAL A 433 -21.02 -50.17 -29.63
CA VAL A 433 -21.62 -51.13 -28.69
C VAL A 433 -22.06 -52.35 -29.49
N GLY A 434 -21.56 -53.54 -29.14
CA GLY A 434 -22.04 -54.81 -29.67
C GLY A 434 -23.28 -55.29 -28.92
N ASP A 435 -23.99 -56.28 -29.47
CA ASP A 435 -25.21 -56.83 -28.88
C ASP A 435 -24.98 -57.49 -27.50
N ASP A 436 -23.73 -57.87 -27.20
CA ASP A 436 -23.21 -58.24 -25.87
C ASP A 436 -23.33 -57.11 -24.81
N SER A 437 -23.74 -55.90 -25.20
CA SER A 437 -23.60 -54.63 -24.46
C SER A 437 -22.16 -54.22 -24.09
N LYS A 438 -21.15 -54.90 -24.65
CA LYS A 438 -19.73 -54.52 -24.54
C LYS A 438 -19.36 -53.45 -25.57
N MET A 439 -18.58 -52.46 -25.14
CA MET A 439 -17.94 -51.47 -26.01
C MET A 439 -16.74 -52.10 -26.71
N ARG A 440 -16.62 -51.97 -28.04
CA ARG A 440 -15.45 -52.40 -28.82
C ARG A 440 -14.98 -51.26 -29.72
N CYS A 441 -13.67 -51.04 -29.80
CA CYS A 441 -13.07 -50.06 -30.70
C CYS A 441 -12.98 -50.61 -32.14
N LYS A 442 -13.72 -50.00 -33.07
CA LYS A 442 -13.83 -50.38 -34.48
C LYS A 442 -12.49 -50.32 -35.23
N TYR A 443 -11.63 -49.36 -34.90
CA TYR A 443 -10.35 -49.13 -35.58
C TYR A 443 -9.13 -49.66 -34.82
N CYS A 444 -9.31 -50.18 -33.60
CA CYS A 444 -8.23 -50.80 -32.82
C CYS A 444 -8.10 -52.31 -33.11
N ALA A 445 -9.09 -52.91 -33.76
CA ALA A 445 -9.07 -54.30 -34.21
C ALA A 445 -8.36 -54.41 -35.59
N GLY A 446 -7.08 -54.07 -35.61
CA GLY A 446 -6.33 -53.82 -36.85
C GLY A 446 -4.87 -54.24 -36.87
N GLU A 447 -4.32 -54.83 -35.79
CA GLU A 447 -2.97 -55.43 -35.83
C GLU A 447 -2.74 -56.46 -34.70
N THR A 448 -3.52 -57.55 -34.73
CA THR A 448 -3.20 -58.81 -34.02
C THR A 448 -3.89 -59.96 -34.76
N SER A 449 -3.16 -60.59 -35.68
CA SER A 449 -3.56 -61.87 -36.29
C SER A 449 -3.30 -63.03 -35.32
N ASP A 450 -4.16 -64.04 -35.36
CA ASP A 450 -4.18 -65.14 -34.40
C ASP A 450 -2.93 -66.03 -34.48
N VAL A 451 -2.18 -66.12 -33.37
CA VAL A 451 -1.27 -67.24 -33.07
C VAL A 451 -1.35 -67.53 -31.58
N GLU A 452 -2.04 -68.61 -31.22
CA GLU A 452 -1.87 -69.25 -29.92
C GLU A 452 -0.60 -70.14 -29.94
N ASP A 453 0.06 -70.20 -28.77
CA ASP A 453 0.87 -71.32 -28.29
C ASP A 453 2.23 -71.72 -28.92
N ASN A 454 3.25 -71.62 -28.05
CA ASN A 454 4.38 -72.53 -27.86
C ASN A 454 5.48 -72.67 -28.97
N ASN A 455 6.62 -71.98 -28.78
CA ASN A 455 7.76 -72.61 -28.05
C ASN A 455 9.03 -71.73 -27.86
N PHE A 456 9.53 -71.74 -26.61
CA PHE A 456 10.93 -71.91 -26.18
C PHE A 456 12.12 -71.18 -26.86
N ALA A 457 12.36 -69.94 -26.40
CA ALA A 457 13.64 -69.44 -25.83
C ALA A 457 15.04 -69.76 -26.43
N SER A 458 15.71 -68.73 -26.96
CA SER A 458 17.16 -68.39 -26.77
C SER A 458 17.51 -67.07 -27.48
N LYS A 459 18.40 -66.17 -26.99
CA LYS A 459 19.11 -66.04 -25.70
C LYS A 459 19.70 -64.61 -25.59
N SER A 460 19.76 -64.03 -24.38
CA SER A 460 20.89 -63.25 -23.77
C SER A 460 21.62 -62.15 -24.59
N ASN A 461 21.97 -60.94 -24.12
CA ASN A 461 21.91 -60.17 -22.84
C ASN A 461 22.06 -58.66 -23.22
N HIS A 462 21.99 -57.61 -22.37
CA HIS A 462 22.46 -57.41 -20.99
C HIS A 462 21.84 -56.12 -20.37
N ASN A 463 21.58 -56.12 -19.05
CA ASN A 463 21.68 -54.98 -18.10
C ASN A 463 20.80 -53.71 -18.27
N ILE A 464 20.35 -53.01 -17.21
CA ILE A 464 20.54 -53.21 -15.76
C ILE A 464 19.31 -52.77 -14.93
N ASN A 465 19.08 -53.50 -13.83
CA ASN A 465 18.34 -53.24 -12.58
C ASN A 465 17.19 -52.21 -12.48
N CYS A 466 16.08 -52.68 -11.92
CA CYS A 466 15.57 -52.20 -10.62
C CYS A 466 15.05 -53.41 -9.80
N PRO A 467 15.52 -53.65 -8.56
CA PRO A 467 15.08 -54.79 -7.74
C PRO A 467 13.93 -54.44 -6.77
N MET A 468 13.30 -55.48 -6.22
CA MET A 468 12.34 -55.41 -5.11
C MET A 468 12.64 -56.52 -4.08
N GLU A 469 12.17 -56.30 -2.84
CA GLU A 469 11.70 -57.33 -1.89
C GLU A 469 12.70 -58.23 -1.13
N SER A 470 12.55 -58.30 0.21
CA SER A 470 12.49 -59.53 1.03
C SER A 470 12.42 -59.24 2.56
N HIS A 471 12.17 -60.27 3.37
CA HIS A 471 11.53 -60.26 4.71
C HIS A 471 12.46 -60.19 5.96
N GLU A 472 11.95 -59.55 7.03
CA GLU A 472 11.96 -59.95 8.48
C GLU A 472 13.27 -60.21 9.29
N PRO A 473 13.22 -60.35 10.64
CA PRO A 473 12.44 -59.59 11.65
C PRO A 473 13.27 -59.18 12.91
N CYS A 474 12.77 -58.26 13.77
CA CYS A 474 12.97 -58.27 15.24
C CYS A 474 12.17 -57.17 15.99
N LEU A 475 11.96 -57.35 17.30
CA LEU A 475 11.23 -56.50 18.29
C LEU A 475 11.89 -56.71 19.68
N PRO A 476 11.56 -55.95 20.77
CA PRO A 476 10.80 -54.68 20.93
C PRO A 476 11.66 -53.61 21.70
N PRO A 477 11.11 -52.56 22.35
CA PRO A 477 9.81 -51.84 22.28
C PRO A 477 10.06 -50.40 21.70
N SER A 478 9.42 -49.25 22.00
CA SER A 478 8.40 -48.80 22.99
C SER A 478 7.62 -47.56 22.50
N ASP A 479 6.54 -47.23 23.23
CA ASP A 479 6.03 -45.90 23.65
C ASP A 479 6.15 -44.62 22.79
N GLN A 480 5.13 -43.76 22.68
CA GLN A 480 3.66 -43.89 22.87
C GLN A 480 2.94 -42.69 22.14
N PRO A 481 1.59 -42.49 22.18
CA PRO A 481 0.84 -42.14 20.97
C PRO A 481 0.50 -40.66 20.74
N SER A 482 -0.03 -40.39 19.54
CA SER A 482 -0.65 -39.13 19.12
C SER A 482 -2.17 -39.25 18.86
N ALA A 483 -2.86 -38.09 18.87
CA ALA A 483 -4.16 -37.83 18.23
C ALA A 483 -5.43 -38.41 18.93
N PRO A 484 -6.68 -38.11 18.48
CA PRO A 484 -7.16 -37.03 17.57
C PRO A 484 -8.47 -36.31 18.06
N ILE A 485 -9.11 -35.56 17.14
CA ILE A 485 -10.58 -35.27 16.97
C ILE A 485 -11.12 -33.86 17.31
N ASP A 486 -11.60 -33.22 16.23
CA ASP A 486 -12.70 -32.25 16.00
C ASP A 486 -13.53 -31.64 17.15
N SER A 487 -13.89 -30.35 17.00
CA SER A 487 -15.27 -29.96 16.60
C SER A 487 -15.46 -28.44 16.40
N LEU A 488 -16.54 -28.06 15.68
CA LEU A 488 -17.03 -26.68 15.45
C LEU A 488 -17.91 -26.22 16.64
N PRO A 489 -18.23 -24.91 16.84
CA PRO A 489 -19.46 -24.38 16.19
C PRO A 489 -19.55 -22.85 15.91
N THR A 490 -20.42 -22.50 14.95
CA THR A 490 -21.35 -21.33 14.81
C THR A 490 -20.96 -19.86 15.10
N ASN A 491 -21.54 -18.96 14.27
CA ASN A 491 -21.56 -17.49 14.39
C ASN A 491 -22.37 -16.94 15.59
N GLU A 492 -22.08 -15.69 15.98
CA GLU A 492 -23.11 -14.63 16.06
C GLU A 492 -22.49 -13.22 15.89
N ASP A 493 -23.30 -12.21 15.53
CA ASP A 493 -22.86 -10.86 15.15
C ASP A 493 -22.71 -9.87 16.33
N GLN A 494 -21.70 -8.99 16.28
CA GLN A 494 -21.89 -7.58 16.66
C GLN A 494 -20.79 -6.63 16.16
N GLN A 495 -21.19 -5.40 15.79
CA GLN A 495 -20.31 -4.35 15.27
C GLN A 495 -19.66 -3.53 16.40
N PHE A 496 -18.40 -3.13 16.23
CA PHE A 496 -17.80 -2.03 16.99
C PHE A 496 -17.08 -1.04 16.07
N GLN A 497 -17.45 0.24 16.19
CA GLN A 497 -16.84 1.35 15.47
C GLN A 497 -15.69 1.95 16.30
N CYS A 498 -14.57 2.31 15.66
CA CYS A 498 -13.59 3.22 16.24
C CYS A 498 -13.41 4.46 15.37
N SER A 499 -13.27 5.62 16.03
CA SER A 499 -13.31 6.95 15.43
C SER A 499 -12.02 7.71 15.79
N THR A 500 -11.13 7.87 14.82
CA THR A 500 -9.84 8.56 14.98
C THR A 500 -9.93 10.02 14.53
N LYS A 501 -10.51 10.88 15.39
CA LYS A 501 -10.42 12.33 15.19
C LYS A 501 -8.99 12.82 15.51
N SER A 502 -8.33 13.42 14.51
CA SER A 502 -7.06 14.13 14.71
C SER A 502 -7.25 15.39 15.57
N LEU A 503 -6.23 15.75 16.37
CA LEU A 503 -6.25 16.95 17.21
C LEU A 503 -5.99 18.20 16.34
N LYS A 504 -6.98 19.09 16.26
CA LYS A 504 -6.74 20.52 15.96
C LYS A 504 -6.58 21.28 17.28
N LEU A 505 -5.60 22.18 17.35
CA LEU A 505 -5.25 22.88 18.58
C LEU A 505 -5.77 24.34 18.59
N SER A 506 -6.45 24.71 19.68
CA SER A 506 -6.85 26.07 20.08
C SER A 506 -7.92 26.79 19.24
N PRO A 507 -8.54 27.88 19.78
CA PRO A 507 -8.57 28.30 21.19
C PRO A 507 -9.97 28.14 21.83
N CYS A 508 -10.02 28.08 23.16
CA CYS A 508 -11.27 28.15 23.92
C CYS A 508 -11.49 29.57 24.47
N THR A 509 -12.72 30.06 24.43
CA THR A 509 -13.19 31.20 25.23
C THR A 509 -14.46 30.80 25.96
N GLU A 510 -14.42 30.75 27.28
CA GLU A 510 -15.61 30.58 28.12
C GLU A 510 -16.41 31.89 28.16
N THR A 511 -17.74 31.80 28.23
CA THR A 511 -18.52 32.67 29.14
C THR A 511 -19.96 32.16 29.31
N THR A 512 -20.28 31.85 30.57
CA THR A 512 -21.58 32.09 31.23
C THR A 512 -22.83 31.32 30.76
N GLU A 513 -23.47 30.66 31.72
CA GLU A 513 -24.73 29.96 31.59
C GLU A 513 -25.93 30.91 31.44
N LYS A 514 -27.02 30.41 30.82
CA LYS A 514 -28.36 30.61 31.39
C LYS A 514 -29.34 29.53 30.92
N SER A 515 -30.05 28.95 31.89
CA SER A 515 -31.08 27.95 31.68
C SER A 515 -32.40 28.57 31.21
N LEU A 516 -33.08 27.94 30.25
CA LEU A 516 -34.54 27.93 30.23
C LEU A 516 -35.06 26.63 29.61
N SER A 517 -36.12 26.08 30.21
CA SER A 517 -36.86 24.92 29.70
C SER A 517 -38.02 25.37 28.79
N VAL A 518 -38.53 24.46 27.94
CA VAL A 518 -39.97 24.14 27.80
C VAL A 518 -40.17 22.96 26.84
N SER A 519 -41.31 22.30 26.99
CA SER A 519 -41.77 21.05 26.36
C SER A 519 -41.80 21.02 24.82
N ALA A 520 -41.87 19.80 24.28
CA ALA A 520 -42.15 19.52 22.86
C ALA A 520 -43.65 19.56 22.52
N THR A 521 -43.96 19.84 21.25
CA THR A 521 -45.25 19.55 20.63
C THR A 521 -45.03 19.06 19.18
N PHE A 522 -45.75 18.02 18.77
CA PHE A 522 -45.89 17.63 17.36
C PHE A 522 -47.01 18.46 16.71
N GLU A 523 -46.85 18.86 15.44
CA GLU A 523 -47.98 18.94 14.51
C GLU A 523 -47.58 18.40 13.13
N LEU A 524 -48.51 17.70 12.50
CA LEU A 524 -48.49 17.31 11.09
C LEU A 524 -49.26 18.37 10.29
N LYS A 525 -48.89 18.58 9.02
CA LYS A 525 -49.90 19.03 8.05
C LYS A 525 -49.69 18.44 6.66
N GLU A 526 -50.81 18.21 6.01
CA GLU A 526 -50.97 17.43 4.79
C GLU A 526 -50.88 18.31 3.52
N THR A 527 -50.78 17.63 2.37
CA THR A 527 -51.26 17.98 1.00
C THR A 527 -51.66 19.44 0.69
N ASP A 528 -51.33 19.98 -0.50
CA ASP A 528 -52.08 19.59 -1.70
C ASP A 528 -51.42 19.82 -3.08
N ASN A 529 -51.92 19.01 -4.02
CA ASN A 529 -52.03 19.13 -5.49
C ASN A 529 -50.85 19.30 -6.47
N ARG A 530 -51.11 18.68 -7.63
CA ARG A 530 -50.36 18.62 -8.92
C ARG A 530 -51.20 19.47 -9.96
N PRO A 531 -51.10 19.36 -11.31
CA PRO A 531 -50.15 18.69 -12.24
C PRO A 531 -49.76 19.54 -13.50
N LEU A 532 -49.18 18.87 -14.53
CA LEU A 532 -49.13 19.23 -15.98
C LEU A 532 -48.13 20.31 -16.44
N VAL A 533 -47.55 20.29 -17.66
CA VAL A 533 -47.24 19.20 -18.63
C VAL A 533 -46.23 19.71 -19.70
N GLU A 534 -45.51 18.81 -20.39
CA GLU A 534 -44.69 19.00 -21.64
C GLU A 534 -43.57 20.07 -21.64
N PHE A 535 -42.46 19.92 -22.37
CA PHE A 535 -42.08 18.96 -23.42
C PHE A 535 -40.89 18.08 -23.03
#